data_AF-A0A844APA0-F1
#
_entry.id   AF-A0A844APA0-F1
#
_cell.length_a   1.000
_cell.length_b   1.000
_cell.length_c   1.000
_cell.angle_alpha   90.00
_cell.angle_beta   90.00
_cell.angle_gamma   90.00
#
_symmetry.space_group_name_H-M   'P 1'
#
loop_
_entity.id
_entity.type
_entity.pdbx_description
1 polymer ?
#
loop_
_entity_poly.entity_id
_entity_poly.type
_entity_poly.pdbx_seq_one_letter_code
_entity_poly.pdbx_strand_id
1 'polypeptide(L)'
;MTVLQLRTMSTLSIRLDAELEDRLDREVERLGTTRSRFVQDLLLQRLESPSPFALLQEARTEYKLPNPARAKVKTNKAANVKALVRAVVAGKGRAK
;
A
#
# COMPACT_ATOMS: atom_id res chain seq x y z
N MET A 1 -8.09 -11.45 20.74
CA MET A 1 -9.19 -10.48 20.89
C MET A 1 -9.81 -10.29 19.51
N THR A 2 -10.94 -10.94 19.25
CA THR A 2 -11.60 -10.94 17.94
C THR A 2 -12.60 -9.79 17.92
N VAL A 3 -12.32 -8.74 17.15
CA VAL A 3 -13.25 -7.62 16.96
C VAL A 3 -14.34 -8.11 16.01
N LEU A 4 -15.52 -8.44 16.55
CA LEU A 4 -16.75 -8.56 15.75
C LEU A 4 -17.10 -7.16 15.25
N GLN A 5 -16.64 -6.79 14.05
CA GLN A 5 -17.20 -5.65 13.34
C GLN A 5 -18.63 -6.00 12.96
N LEU A 6 -19.61 -5.44 13.67
CA LEU A 6 -20.97 -5.35 13.16
C LEU A 6 -20.92 -4.54 11.86
N ARG A 7 -21.19 -5.20 10.73
CA ARG A 7 -21.41 -4.51 9.46
C ARG A 7 -22.78 -3.82 9.54
N THR A 8 -22.78 -2.53 9.89
CA THR A 8 -23.95 -1.69 9.73
C THR A 8 -24.25 -1.54 8.24
N MET A 9 -25.42 -2.01 7.82
CA MET A 9 -25.93 -1.80 6.46
C MET A 9 -26.60 -0.43 6.41
N SER A 10 -25.93 0.53 5.76
CA SER A 10 -26.52 1.84 5.44
C SER A 10 -27.25 1.78 4.11
N THR A 11 -28.37 2.51 4.00
CA THR A 11 -29.13 2.64 2.76
C THR A 11 -28.94 4.05 2.19
N LEU A 12 -28.77 4.15 0.87
CA LEU A 12 -28.62 5.40 0.14
C LEU A 12 -29.56 5.38 -1.07
N SER A 13 -30.35 6.43 -1.24
CA SER A 13 -31.22 6.60 -2.42
C SER A 13 -30.57 7.62 -3.36
N ILE A 14 -30.36 7.23 -4.61
CA ILE A 14 -29.75 8.06 -5.65
C ILE A 14 -30.66 8.03 -6.86
N ARG A 15 -30.83 9.18 -7.52
CA ARG A 15 -31.51 9.27 -8.81
C ARG A 15 -30.47 9.24 -9.92
N LEU A 16 -30.61 8.29 -10.85
CA LEU A 16 -29.79 8.20 -12.04
C LEU A 16 -30.57 8.80 -13.21
N ASP A 17 -29.84 9.30 -14.22
CA ASP A 17 -30.45 9.56 -15.51
C ASP A 17 -30.87 8.23 -16.19
N ALA A 18 -31.85 8.30 -17.08
CA ALA A 18 -32.45 7.11 -17.69
C ALA A 18 -31.43 6.29 -18.50
N GLU A 19 -30.49 6.94 -19.16
CA GLU A 19 -29.45 6.25 -19.95
C GLU A 19 -28.50 5.46 -19.04
N LEU A 20 -28.12 6.04 -17.90
CA LEU A 20 -27.28 5.37 -16.91
C LEU A 20 -28.00 4.21 -16.22
N GLU A 21 -29.32 4.32 -16.00
CA GLU A 21 -30.13 3.22 -15.46
C GLU A 21 -30.18 2.02 -16.42
N ASP A 22 -30.42 2.26 -17.72
CA ASP A 22 -30.39 1.21 -18.74
C ASP A 22 -29.03 0.51 -18.83
N ARG A 23 -27.94 1.28 -18.72
CA ARG A 23 -26.58 0.74 -18.72
C ARG A 23 -26.33 -0.11 -17.46
N LEU A 24 -26.80 0.34 -16.31
CA LEU A 24 -26.70 -0.40 -15.05
C LEU A 24 -27.40 -1.75 -15.17
N ASP A 25 -28.62 -1.78 -15.72
CA ASP A 25 -29.38 -3.02 -15.86
C ASP A 25 -28.70 -4.02 -16.79
N ARG A 26 -28.18 -3.57 -17.94
CA ARG A 26 -27.43 -4.44 -18.85
C ARG A 26 -26.20 -5.06 -18.21
N GLU A 27 -25.47 -4.29 -17.41
CA GLU A 27 -24.27 -4.80 -16.71
C GLU A 27 -24.64 -5.77 -15.59
N VAL A 28 -25.73 -5.50 -14.86
CA VAL A 28 -26.25 -6.37 -13.82
C VAL A 28 -26.69 -7.72 -14.40
N GLU A 29 -27.41 -7.70 -15.52
CA GLU A 29 -27.81 -8.90 -16.26
C GLU A 29 -26.60 -9.67 -16.80
N ARG A 30 -25.66 -8.97 -17.46
CA ARG A 30 -24.44 -9.57 -18.02
C ARG A 30 -23.60 -10.29 -16.98
N LEU A 31 -23.51 -9.73 -15.77
CA LEU A 31 -22.71 -10.27 -14.67
C LEU A 31 -23.51 -11.21 -13.75
N GLY A 32 -24.83 -11.34 -13.93
CA GLY A 32 -25.69 -12.18 -13.09
C GLY A 32 -25.67 -11.76 -11.62
N THR A 33 -25.65 -10.45 -11.34
CA THR A 33 -25.55 -9.90 -9.98
C THR A 33 -26.79 -9.08 -9.62
N THR A 34 -26.79 -8.38 -8.48
CA THR A 34 -27.85 -7.43 -8.11
C THR A 34 -27.37 -5.99 -8.31
N ARG A 35 -28.28 -5.05 -8.59
CA ARG A 35 -27.96 -3.60 -8.69
C ARG A 35 -27.13 -3.12 -7.50
N SER A 36 -27.57 -3.44 -6.28
CA SER A 36 -26.87 -3.04 -5.05
C SER A 36 -25.46 -3.63 -4.94
N ARG A 37 -25.29 -4.91 -5.29
CA ARG A 37 -23.98 -5.57 -5.24
C ARG A 37 -23.02 -4.97 -6.27
N PHE A 38 -23.49 -4.78 -7.49
CA PHE A 38 -22.72 -4.15 -8.56
C PHE A 38 -22.26 -2.73 -8.20
N VAL A 39 -23.18 -1.89 -7.71
CA VAL A 39 -22.85 -0.52 -7.27
C VAL A 39 -21.87 -0.55 -6.08
N GLN A 40 -22.05 -1.44 -5.11
CA GLN A 40 -21.11 -1.59 -4.01
C GLN A 40 -19.70 -1.94 -4.48
N ASP A 41 -19.57 -2.87 -5.43
CA ASP A 41 -18.26 -3.27 -5.97
C ASP A 41 -17.60 -2.13 -6.75
N LEU A 42 -18.38 -1.37 -7.53
CA LEU A 42 -17.87 -0.16 -8.20
C LEU A 42 -17.43 0.91 -7.20
N LEU A 43 -18.21 1.13 -6.14
CA LEU A 43 -17.85 2.06 -5.08
C LEU A 43 -16.58 1.62 -4.36
N LEU A 44 -16.44 0.32 -4.05
CA LEU A 44 -15.21 -0.21 -3.48
C LEU A 44 -14.02 0.02 -4.41
N GLN A 45 -14.15 -0.31 -5.69
CA GLN A 45 -13.08 -0.10 -6.67
C GLN A 45 -12.67 1.38 -6.79
N ARG A 46 -13.61 2.31 -6.63
CA ARG A 46 -13.35 3.76 -6.74
C ARG A 46 -12.89 4.39 -5.42
N LEU A 47 -13.36 3.88 -4.29
CA LEU A 47 -13.04 4.36 -2.94
C LEU A 47 -11.83 3.66 -2.33
N GLU A 48 -11.35 2.57 -2.92
CA GLU A 48 -10.03 2.01 -2.63
C GLU A 48 -9.01 3.13 -2.78
N SER A 49 -8.64 3.69 -1.62
CA SER A 49 -7.69 4.78 -1.52
C SER A 49 -6.41 4.43 -2.27
N PRO A 50 -5.73 5.43 -2.87
CA PRO A 50 -4.45 5.19 -3.52
C PRO A 50 -3.59 4.39 -2.56
N SER A 51 -2.96 3.32 -3.08
CA SER A 51 -2.23 2.35 -2.27
C SER A 51 -1.44 3.03 -1.13
N PRO A 52 -1.30 2.42 0.06
CA PRO A 52 -0.55 3.06 1.14
C PRO A 52 0.84 3.55 0.70
N PHE A 53 1.44 2.86 -0.27
CA PHE A 53 2.67 3.29 -0.94
C PHE A 53 2.51 4.59 -1.76
N ALA A 54 1.45 4.72 -2.55
CA ALA A 54 1.12 5.94 -3.29
C ALA A 54 0.89 7.14 -2.36
N LEU A 55 0.14 6.96 -1.27
CA LEU A 55 -0.03 8.00 -0.24
C LEU A 55 1.30 8.40 0.41
N LEU A 56 2.14 7.43 0.75
CA LEU A 56 3.48 7.68 1.29
C LEU A 56 4.39 8.38 0.28
N GLN A 57 4.23 8.10 -1.02
CA GLN A 57 5.01 8.72 -2.08
C GLN A 57 4.57 10.16 -2.34
N GLU A 58 3.27 10.42 -2.30
CA GLU A 58 2.68 11.75 -2.38
C GLU A 58 3.15 12.62 -1.20
N ALA A 59 2.97 12.14 0.04
CA ALA A 59 3.47 12.79 1.24
C ALA A 59 4.99 13.04 1.18
N ARG A 60 5.77 12.08 0.67
CA ARG A 60 7.22 12.30 0.50
C ARG A 60 7.56 13.42 -0.47
N THR A 61 6.78 13.56 -1.55
CA THR A 61 6.98 14.60 -2.55
C THR A 61 6.64 15.97 -1.94
N GLU A 62 5.53 16.04 -1.21
CA GLU A 62 5.08 17.23 -0.49
C GLU A 62 6.11 17.71 0.55
N TYR A 63 6.60 16.80 1.41
CA TYR A 63 7.57 17.10 2.45
C TYR A 63 9.04 17.07 1.99
N LYS A 64 9.30 16.93 0.67
CA LYS A 64 10.64 16.89 0.06
C LYS A 64 11.59 15.87 0.73
N LEU A 65 11.05 14.72 1.15
CA LEU A 65 11.79 13.70 1.86
C LEU A 65 12.79 12.98 0.91
N PRO A 66 14.02 12.68 1.35
CA PRO A 66 15.01 11.98 0.53
C PRO A 66 14.52 10.59 0.11
N ASN A 67 14.83 10.21 -1.13
CA ASN A 67 14.49 8.87 -1.64
C ASN A 67 15.29 7.81 -0.85
N PRO A 68 14.62 6.83 -0.21
CA PRO A 68 15.29 5.81 0.61
C PRO A 68 16.23 4.91 -0.20
N ALA A 69 16.02 4.78 -1.52
CA ALA A 69 16.94 4.05 -2.39
C ALA A 69 18.26 4.80 -2.60
N ARG A 70 18.26 6.14 -2.51
CA ARG A 70 19.44 7.01 -2.64
C ARG A 70 20.13 7.25 -1.30
N ALA A 71 19.41 7.14 -0.19
CA ALA A 71 19.96 7.32 1.16
C ALA A 71 20.82 6.14 1.65
N LYS A 72 20.87 5.02 0.91
CA LYS A 72 21.76 3.90 1.26
C LYS A 72 23.21 4.31 1.01
N VAL A 73 23.90 4.74 2.07
CA VAL A 73 25.36 4.78 2.09
C VAL A 73 25.86 3.39 1.73
N LYS A 74 26.50 3.24 0.56
CA LYS A 74 27.12 1.98 0.15
C LYS A 74 28.24 1.65 1.14
N THR A 75 27.94 0.83 2.13
CA THR A 75 28.96 0.37 3.07
C THR A 75 29.79 -0.74 2.40
N ASN A 76 31.10 -0.54 2.29
CA ASN A 76 32.01 -1.56 1.76
C ASN A 76 32.22 -2.65 2.82
N LYS A 77 31.30 -3.63 2.84
CA LYS A 77 31.29 -4.73 3.82
C LYS A 77 32.62 -5.50 3.82
N ALA A 78 33.23 -5.71 2.66
CA ALA A 78 34.49 -6.43 2.55
C ALA A 78 35.64 -5.68 3.24
N ALA A 79 35.73 -4.37 3.05
CA ALA A 79 36.72 -3.53 3.74
C ALA A 79 36.52 -3.55 5.25
N ASN A 80 35.27 -3.44 5.73
CA ASN A 80 34.94 -3.46 7.16
C ASN A 80 35.28 -4.80 7.82
N VAL A 81 34.98 -5.93 7.15
CA VAL A 81 35.33 -7.26 7.66
C VAL A 81 36.85 -7.44 7.71
N LYS A 82 37.58 -7.00 6.67
CA LYS A 82 39.05 -7.09 6.65
C LYS A 82 39.70 -6.24 7.75
N ALA A 83 39.17 -5.05 8.01
CA ALA A 83 39.61 -4.18 9.09
C ALA A 83 39.35 -4.83 10.46
N LEU A 84 38.17 -5.41 10.67
CA LEU A 84 37.82 -6.10 11.90
C LEU A 84 38.73 -7.30 12.17
N VAL A 85 38.97 -8.15 11.17
CA VAL A 85 39.87 -9.31 11.30
C VAL A 85 41.29 -8.87 11.63
N ARG A 86 41.80 -7.81 10.98
CA ARG A 86 43.13 -7.25 11.30
C ARG A 86 43.21 -6.72 12.73
N ALA A 87 42.17 -6.05 13.21
CA ALA A 87 42.12 -5.54 14.58
C ALA A 87 42.12 -6.69 15.62
N VAL A 88 41.36 -7.76 15.36
CA VAL A 88 41.32 -8.95 16.22
C VAL A 88 42.69 -9.64 16.26
N VAL A 89 43.34 -9.81 15.11
CA VAL A 89 44.67 -10.44 15.02
C VAL A 89 45.73 -9.59 15.72
N ALA A 90 45.71 -8.27 15.52
CA ALA A 90 46.64 -7.34 16.18
C ALA A 90 46.42 -7.29 17.70
N GLY A 91 45.17 -7.35 18.17
CA GLY A 91 44.85 -7.44 19.60
C GLY A 91 45.32 -8.74 20.24
N LYS A 92 45.19 -9.87 19.52
CA LYS A 92 45.67 -11.18 19.97
C LYS A 92 47.19 -11.28 20.01
N GLY A 93 47.90 -10.55 19.14
CA GLY A 93 49.36 -10.47 19.13
C GLY A 93 49.98 -9.63 20.25
N ARG A 94 49.21 -8.75 20.91
CA ARG A 94 49.65 -7.94 22.06
C ARG A 94 49.42 -8.58 23.42
N ALA A 95 48.71 -9.72 23.47
CA ALA A 95 48.37 -10.44 24.70
C ALA A 95 49.38 -11.56 25.06
N LYS A 96 50.65 -11.39 24.67
CA LYS A 96 51.72 -12.34 24.95
C LYS A 96 52.91 -11.65 25.59
#